data_AF-A0A7S1U1Z2-F1
#
_entry.id   AF-A0A7S1U1Z2-F1
#
_cell.length_a   1.000
_cell.length_b   1.000
_cell.length_c   1.000
_cell.angle_alpha   90.00
_cell.angle_beta   90.00
_cell.angle_gamma   90.00
#
_symmetry.space_group_name_H-M   'P 1'
#
loop_
_entity.id
_entity.type
_entity.pdbx_description
1 polymer ?
#
loop_
_entity_poly.entity_id
_entity_poly.type
_entity_poly.pdbx_seq_one_letter_code
_entity_poly.pdbx_strand_id
1 'polypeptide(L)'
;SSLVQLLPGAGTSLYVNGVPVDVASWTFNVFKLLAQIRDEGRLLRKTRALGLSAPKLQAALRLAYVTEGQSSRGEPKLRVDIRQGAGEGIMFLNNLEKDDRYAAFGDNLMAMLYSPYQLHSIARNLYTHVHVIDAATPA
;
A
#
# COMPACT_ATOMS: atom_id res chain seq x y z
N SER A 1 28.08 5.01 -16.16
CA SER A 1 28.91 5.06 -14.94
C SER A 1 27.97 4.95 -13.76
N SER A 2 27.95 3.79 -13.09
CA SER A 2 27.12 3.58 -11.90
C SER A 2 27.85 4.16 -10.69
N LEU A 3 27.22 5.12 -10.00
CA LEU A 3 27.79 5.75 -8.81
C LEU A 3 27.30 5.00 -7.58
N VAL A 4 28.20 4.22 -6.98
CA VAL A 4 28.04 3.70 -5.62
C VAL A 4 28.43 4.83 -4.67
N GLN A 5 27.48 5.31 -3.86
CA GLN A 5 27.74 6.38 -2.89
C GLN A 5 27.53 5.84 -1.47
N LEU A 6 28.59 5.88 -0.67
CA LEU A 6 28.57 5.56 0.76
C LEU A 6 28.33 6.86 1.54
N LEU A 7 27.25 6.92 2.34
CA LEU A 7 26.99 8.06 3.23
C LEU A 7 27.68 7.85 4.60
N PRO A 8 28.20 8.90 5.24
CA PRO A 8 28.83 8.79 6.55
C PRO A 8 27.78 8.81 7.67
N GLY A 9 27.74 7.74 8.46
CA GLY A 9 26.86 7.62 9.63
C GLY A 9 26.51 6.16 9.95
N ALA A 10 27.42 5.44 10.62
CA ALA A 10 27.22 4.19 11.38
C ALA A 10 26.42 3.01 10.76
N GLY A 11 26.16 3.01 9.45
CA GLY A 11 25.57 1.87 8.75
C GLY A 11 26.01 1.85 7.29
N THR A 12 26.47 0.70 6.80
CA THR A 12 26.75 0.53 5.37
C THR A 12 25.43 0.65 4.62
N SER A 13 25.23 1.75 3.90
CA SER A 13 24.09 1.93 3.01
C SER A 13 24.59 1.91 1.57
N LEU A 14 24.07 0.96 0.79
CA LEU A 14 24.39 0.83 -0.63
C LEU A 14 23.22 1.40 -1.41
N TYR A 15 23.49 2.19 -2.44
CA TYR A 15 22.46 2.66 -3.36
C TYR A 15 22.80 2.21 -4.78
N VAL A 16 21.79 1.73 -5.50
CA VAL A 16 21.88 1.37 -6.92
C VAL A 16 20.90 2.28 -7.66
N ASN A 17 21.43 3.22 -8.45
CA ASN A 17 20.67 4.27 -9.15
C ASN A 17 19.66 5.06 -8.29
N GLY A 18 19.97 5.26 -7.01
CA GLY A 18 19.12 6.00 -6.07
C GLY A 18 18.14 5.11 -5.29
N VAL A 19 18.07 3.82 -5.59
CA VAL A 19 17.30 2.85 -4.80
C VAL A 19 18.19 2.34 -3.64
N PRO A 20 17.75 2.46 -2.37
CA PRO A 20 18.49 1.92 -1.24
C PRO A 20 18.49 0.38 -1.27
N VAL A 21 19.66 -0.20 -1.13
CA VAL A 21 19.88 -1.63 -0.92
C VAL A 21 20.30 -1.83 0.52
N ASP A 22 19.49 -2.57 1.26
CA ASP A 22 19.76 -2.91 2.65
C ASP A 22 20.81 -4.03 2.70
N VAL A 23 22.06 -3.63 2.90
CA VAL A 23 23.21 -4.54 3.04
C VAL A 23 23.51 -4.90 4.49
N ALA A 24 22.86 -4.23 5.45
CA ALA A 24 23.05 -4.46 6.88
C ALA A 24 22.03 -5.47 7.45
N SER A 25 20.95 -5.76 6.72
CA SER A 25 19.98 -6.78 7.08
C SER A 25 20.58 -8.19 7.05
N TRP A 26 20.23 -9.00 8.05
CA TRP A 26 20.52 -10.44 8.12
C TRP A 26 20.03 -11.22 6.87
N THR A 27 19.08 -10.66 6.12
CA THR A 27 18.50 -11.26 4.91
C THR A 27 19.17 -10.81 3.61
N PHE A 28 20.30 -10.10 3.69
CA PHE A 28 21.03 -9.64 2.51
C PHE A 28 21.43 -10.81 1.61
N ASN A 29 21.08 -10.71 0.33
CA ASN A 29 21.32 -11.76 -0.65
C ASN A 29 22.04 -11.18 -1.87
N VAL A 30 23.30 -11.60 -2.07
CA VAL A 30 24.16 -11.15 -3.17
C VAL A 30 23.56 -11.50 -4.54
N PHE A 31 22.86 -12.62 -4.67
CA PHE A 31 22.21 -13.01 -5.93
C PHE A 31 21.05 -12.09 -6.29
N LYS A 32 20.31 -11.58 -5.30
CA LYS A 32 19.26 -10.57 -5.54
C LYS A 32 19.87 -9.26 -6.06
N LEU A 33 21.00 -8.83 -5.47
CA LEU A 33 21.73 -7.66 -5.94
C LEU A 33 22.24 -7.85 -7.38
N LEU A 34 22.79 -9.01 -7.71
CA LEU A 34 23.25 -9.30 -9.06
C LEU A 34 22.10 -9.32 -10.08
N ALA A 35 20.96 -9.92 -9.71
CA ALA A 35 19.76 -9.90 -10.55
C ALA A 35 19.29 -8.47 -10.82
N GLN A 36 19.27 -7.62 -9.78
CA GLN A 36 18.92 -6.21 -9.90
C GLN A 36 19.86 -5.46 -10.85
N ILE A 37 21.18 -5.65 -10.73
CA ILE A 37 22.17 -5.02 -11.65
C ILE A 37 21.95 -5.49 -13.10
N ARG A 38 21.66 -6.77 -13.31
CA ARG A 38 21.37 -7.31 -14.65
C ARG A 38 20.12 -6.68 -15.26
N ASP A 39 19.07 -6.54 -14.47
CA ASP A 39 17.79 -5.98 -14.91
C ASP A 39 17.91 -4.49 -15.21
N GLU A 40 18.68 -3.73 -14.42
CA GLU A 40 19.03 -2.35 -14.74
C GLU A 40 19.81 -2.23 -16.05
N GLY A 41 20.81 -3.09 -16.26
CA GLY A 41 21.54 -3.14 -17.52
C GLY A 41 20.62 -3.39 -18.72
N ARG A 42 19.59 -4.23 -18.54
CA ARG A 42 18.56 -4.47 -19.56
C ARG A 42 17.67 -3.25 -19.78
N LEU A 43 17.25 -2.56 -18.71
CA LEU A 43 16.45 -1.34 -18.79
C LEU A 43 17.20 -0.25 -19.55
N LEU A 44 18.48 -0.01 -19.22
CA LEU A 44 19.33 0.97 -19.90
C LEU A 44 19.46 0.70 -21.40
N ARG A 45 19.55 -0.57 -21.81
CA ARG A 45 19.59 -0.94 -23.24
C ARG A 45 18.28 -0.64 -23.94
N LYS A 46 17.14 -0.98 -23.31
CA LYS A 46 15.80 -0.70 -23.86
C LYS A 46 15.55 0.81 -23.99
N THR A 47 15.91 1.60 -22.99
CA THR A 47 15.71 3.06 -23.02
C THR A 47 16.64 3.72 -24.03
N ARG A 48 17.86 3.20 -24.22
CA ARG A 48 18.77 3.66 -25.26
C ARG A 48 18.20 3.40 -26.66
N ALA A 49 17.55 2.25 -26.88
CA ALA A 49 16.84 1.96 -28.13
C ALA A 49 15.68 2.94 -28.40
N LEU A 50 15.11 3.55 -27.36
CA LEU A 50 14.08 4.59 -27.43
C LEU A 50 14.66 6.02 -27.58
N GLY A 51 15.98 6.16 -27.76
CA GLY A 51 16.64 7.47 -27.90
C GLY A 51 16.79 8.26 -26.58
N LEU A 52 16.49 7.65 -25.43
CA LEU A 52 16.67 8.27 -24.13
C LEU A 52 18.13 8.12 -23.68
N SER A 53 18.79 9.25 -23.40
CA SER A 53 20.14 9.26 -22.83
C SER A 53 20.11 8.89 -21.35
N ALA A 54 21.19 8.26 -20.86
CA ALA A 54 21.30 7.82 -19.47
C ALA A 54 21.01 8.93 -18.42
N PRO A 55 21.43 10.20 -18.61
CA PRO A 55 21.09 11.28 -17.68
C PRO A 55 19.59 11.59 -17.62
N LYS A 56 18.90 11.55 -18.78
CA LYS A 56 17.46 11.77 -18.85
C LYS A 56 16.69 10.62 -18.18
N LEU A 57 17.15 9.39 -18.34
CA LEU A 57 16.58 8.24 -17.65
C LEU A 57 16.77 8.37 -16.13
N GLN A 58 17.95 8.75 -15.67
CA GLN A 58 18.21 8.94 -14.24
C GLN A 58 17.33 10.04 -13.64
N ALA A 59 17.11 11.14 -14.37
CA ALA A 59 16.18 12.19 -13.96
C ALA A 59 14.73 11.69 -13.88
N ALA A 60 14.27 10.91 -14.87
CA ALA A 60 12.94 10.31 -14.88
C ALA A 60 12.74 9.30 -13.73
N LEU A 61 13.73 8.45 -13.47
CA LEU A 61 13.69 7.48 -12.36
C LEU A 61 13.68 8.17 -10.99
N ARG A 62 14.42 9.26 -10.83
CA ARG A 62 14.37 10.09 -9.62
C ARG A 62 12.99 10.72 -9.42
N LEU A 63 12.38 11.23 -10.49
CA LEU A 63 11.03 11.78 -10.43
C LEU A 63 10.02 10.69 -10.03
N ALA A 64 10.08 9.52 -10.68
CA ALA A 64 9.24 8.37 -10.38
C ALA A 64 9.38 7.93 -8.91
N TYR A 65 10.63 7.86 -8.42
CA TYR A 65 10.91 7.52 -7.03
C TYR A 65 10.41 8.57 -6.05
N VAL A 66 10.43 9.86 -6.37
CA VAL A 66 9.85 10.91 -5.52
C VAL A 66 8.32 10.85 -5.53
N THR A 67 7.71 10.48 -6.66
CA THR A 67 6.24 10.33 -6.75
C THR A 67 5.72 9.06 -6.07
N GLU A 68 6.49 7.97 -6.07
CA GLU A 68 6.10 6.70 -5.42
C GLU A 68 6.60 6.61 -3.97
N GLY A 69 7.77 7.19 -3.70
CA GLY A 69 8.43 7.20 -2.41
C GLY A 69 7.93 8.34 -1.55
N GLN A 70 6.87 8.07 -0.78
CA GLN A 70 6.53 8.58 0.57
C GLN A 70 5.01 8.70 0.78
N SER A 71 4.18 8.68 -0.28
CA SER A 71 2.72 8.85 -0.12
C SER A 71 1.96 7.57 0.27
N SER A 72 2.60 6.40 0.26
CA SER A 72 1.88 5.13 0.48
C SER A 72 2.84 4.03 0.91
N ARG A 73 3.39 4.13 2.13
CA ARG A 73 3.98 2.98 2.84
C ARG A 73 2.92 1.96 3.30
N GLY A 74 1.65 2.24 3.03
CA GLY A 74 0.58 1.23 2.91
C GLY A 74 0.10 1.26 1.46
N GLU A 75 -0.32 0.10 0.94
CA GLU A 75 -0.91 -0.02 -0.40
C GLU A 75 -1.85 1.16 -0.70
N PRO A 76 -1.86 1.71 -1.93
CA PRO A 76 -2.90 2.66 -2.32
C PRO A 76 -4.23 1.98 -2.00
N LYS A 77 -4.94 2.50 -0.99
CA LYS A 77 -6.23 1.94 -0.55
C LYS A 77 -7.26 2.24 -1.62
N LEU A 78 -7.26 1.44 -2.68
CA LEU A 78 -8.30 1.43 -3.67
C LEU A 78 -9.61 1.13 -2.95
N ARG A 79 -10.52 2.10 -2.95
CA ARG A 79 -11.86 1.93 -2.38
C ARG A 79 -12.81 1.57 -3.50
N VAL A 80 -13.59 0.52 -3.29
CA VAL A 80 -14.65 0.10 -4.21
C VAL A 80 -15.96 0.68 -3.72
N ASP A 81 -16.74 1.29 -4.62
CA ASP A 81 -18.11 1.71 -4.30
C ASP A 81 -19.04 0.49 -4.37
N ILE A 82 -19.53 0.07 -3.21
CA ILE A 82 -20.43 -1.08 -3.05
C ILE A 82 -21.92 -0.70 -3.01
N ARG A 83 -22.24 0.60 -3.16
CA ARG A 83 -23.63 1.08 -3.03
C ARG A 83 -24.47 0.74 -4.26
N GLN A 84 -23.84 0.69 -5.43
CA GLN A 84 -24.52 0.31 -6.67
C GLN A 84 -24.81 -1.20 -6.64
N GLY A 85 -26.10 -1.57 -6.59
CA GLY A 85 -26.55 -2.97 -6.53
C GLY A 85 -26.91 -3.48 -5.13
N ALA A 86 -26.74 -2.67 -4.07
CA ALA A 86 -27.07 -3.08 -2.70
C ALA A 86 -28.56 -3.44 -2.49
N GLY A 87 -29.47 -2.93 -3.33
CA GLY A 87 -30.90 -3.23 -3.24
C GLY A 87 -31.30 -4.63 -3.73
N GLU A 88 -30.50 -5.27 -4.59
CA GLU A 88 -30.82 -6.56 -5.19
C GLU A 88 -29.74 -7.64 -4.96
N GLY A 89 -28.50 -7.25 -4.65
CA GLY A 89 -27.36 -8.17 -4.56
C GLY A 89 -26.71 -8.30 -3.17
N ILE A 90 -27.11 -7.51 -2.18
CA ILE A 90 -26.52 -7.53 -0.84
C ILE A 90 -27.62 -7.73 0.20
N MET A 91 -27.49 -8.79 1.01
CA MET A 91 -28.34 -9.02 2.18
C MET A 91 -27.59 -8.59 3.44
N PHE A 92 -28.05 -7.52 4.08
CA PHE A 92 -27.49 -7.05 5.35
C PHE A 92 -28.08 -7.83 6.52
N LEU A 93 -27.21 -8.31 7.42
CA LEU A 93 -27.61 -9.07 8.61
C LEU A 93 -27.91 -8.16 9.82
N ASN A 94 -27.43 -6.91 9.79
CA ASN A 94 -27.54 -5.96 10.89
C ASN A 94 -27.83 -4.54 10.36
N ASN A 95 -28.58 -3.78 11.16
CA ASN A 95 -28.80 -2.35 10.97
C ASN A 95 -28.60 -1.60 12.28
N LEU A 96 -27.42 -0.99 12.44
CA LEU A 96 -27.02 -0.29 13.67
C LEU A 96 -27.93 0.88 14.08
N GLU A 97 -28.69 1.45 13.14
CA GLU A 97 -29.55 2.62 13.39
C GLU A 97 -31.01 2.26 13.65
N LYS A 98 -31.43 1.03 13.32
CA LYS A 98 -32.83 0.60 13.37
C LYS A 98 -33.09 -0.62 14.24
N ASP A 99 -32.11 -1.50 14.45
CA ASP A 99 -32.34 -2.70 15.23
C ASP A 99 -32.35 -2.39 16.72
N ASP A 100 -33.40 -2.83 17.44
CA ASP A 100 -33.58 -2.60 18.88
C ASP A 100 -32.39 -3.06 19.73
N ARG A 101 -31.68 -4.09 19.28
CA ARG A 101 -30.48 -4.61 19.97
C ARG A 101 -29.35 -3.58 20.10
N TYR A 102 -29.34 -2.55 19.26
CA TYR A 102 -28.35 -1.48 19.29
C TYR A 102 -28.89 -0.19 19.91
N ALA A 103 -30.15 -0.17 20.38
CA ALA A 103 -30.75 1.04 20.97
C ALA A 103 -30.01 1.54 22.23
N ALA A 104 -29.30 0.66 22.92
CA ALA A 104 -28.45 1.03 24.06
C ALA A 104 -27.13 1.70 23.63
N PHE A 105 -26.73 1.59 22.37
CA PHE A 105 -25.55 2.28 21.86
C PHE A 105 -25.94 3.73 21.63
N GLY A 106 -25.19 4.66 22.21
CA GLY A 106 -25.39 6.08 21.95
C GLY A 106 -25.22 6.40 20.47
N ASP A 107 -25.76 7.52 20.01
CA ASP A 107 -25.72 7.96 18.61
C ASP A 107 -24.79 9.16 18.38
N ASN A 108 -24.07 9.59 19.42
CA ASN A 108 -23.19 10.75 19.44
C ASN A 108 -21.85 10.45 18.75
N LEU A 109 -21.66 11.04 17.57
CA LEU A 109 -20.44 10.89 16.78
C LEU A 109 -19.18 11.43 17.49
N MET A 110 -19.30 12.38 18.42
CA MET A 110 -18.16 12.89 19.18
C MET A 110 -17.49 11.80 20.03
N ALA A 111 -18.21 10.72 20.36
CA ALA A 111 -17.63 9.56 21.03
C ALA A 111 -16.52 8.89 20.20
N MET A 112 -16.50 9.06 18.88
CA MET A 112 -15.45 8.53 18.01
C MET A 112 -14.08 9.21 18.16
N LEU A 113 -14.06 10.45 18.68
CA LEU A 113 -12.81 11.23 18.79
C LEU A 113 -11.87 10.67 19.85
N TYR A 114 -12.41 9.97 20.84
CA TYR A 114 -11.61 9.25 21.82
C TYR A 114 -11.35 7.85 21.27
N SER A 115 -10.10 7.38 21.26
CA SER A 115 -9.80 6.02 20.84
C SER A 115 -9.88 5.08 22.04
N PRO A 116 -10.92 4.23 22.15
CA PRO A 116 -10.79 3.02 22.93
C PRO A 116 -9.74 2.13 22.26
N TYR A 117 -9.10 1.25 23.04
CA TYR A 117 -8.29 0.14 22.50
C TYR A 117 -9.18 -0.96 21.84
N GLN A 118 -10.43 -0.64 21.53
CA GLN A 118 -11.51 -1.52 21.09
C GLN A 118 -12.38 -0.78 20.05
N LEU A 119 -13.38 -1.43 19.47
CA LEU A 119 -14.33 -0.80 18.55
C LEU A 119 -15.34 0.08 19.32
N HIS A 120 -15.71 1.23 18.76
CA HIS A 120 -16.74 2.09 19.34
C HIS A 120 -18.14 1.46 19.25
N SER A 121 -18.83 1.37 20.39
CA SER A 121 -20.24 1.01 20.45
C SER A 121 -21.11 2.24 20.16
N ILE A 122 -21.44 2.46 18.89
CA ILE A 122 -22.26 3.58 18.43
C ILE A 122 -23.36 3.09 17.48
N ALA A 123 -24.59 3.57 17.65
CA ALA A 123 -25.73 3.27 16.80
C ALA A 123 -25.70 4.11 15.50
N ARG A 124 -24.59 4.04 14.76
CA ARG A 124 -24.38 4.78 13.50
C ARG A 124 -23.72 3.90 12.44
N ASN A 125 -24.17 4.02 11.19
CA ASN A 125 -23.62 3.23 10.08
C ASN A 125 -22.27 3.81 9.58
N LEU A 126 -21.17 3.38 10.22
CA LEU A 126 -19.81 3.90 9.96
C LEU A 126 -18.91 2.90 9.24
N TYR A 127 -19.08 1.61 9.55
CA TYR A 127 -18.30 0.52 9.00
C TYR A 127 -19.23 -0.44 8.30
N THR A 128 -18.99 -0.68 7.01
CA THR A 128 -19.73 -1.66 6.22
C THR A 128 -18.76 -2.74 5.78
N HIS A 129 -19.12 -3.98 6.06
CA HIS A 129 -18.35 -5.13 5.66
C HIS A 129 -19.23 -6.07 4.85
N VAL A 130 -18.79 -6.39 3.63
CA VAL A 130 -19.52 -7.24 2.69
C VAL A 130 -18.68 -8.48 2.42
N HIS A 131 -19.25 -9.64 2.69
CA HIS A 131 -18.66 -10.93 2.34
C HIS A 131 -19.41 -11.53 1.16
N VAL A 132 -18.66 -12.04 0.19
CA VAL A 132 -19.19 -12.89 -0.88
C VAL A 132 -19.11 -14.33 -0.39
N ILE A 133 -20.26 -15.00 -0.35
CA ILE A 133 -20.38 -16.39 0.09
C ILE A 133 -20.74 -17.23 -1.12
N ASP A 134 -20.01 -18.33 -1.32
CA ASP A 134 -20.41 -19.37 -2.25
C ASP A 134 -21.35 -20.35 -1.52
N ALA A 135 -22.61 -20.39 -1.96
CA ALA A 135 -23.62 -21.26 -1.36
C ALA A 135 -23.39 -22.76 -1.62
N ALA A 136 -22.55 -23.11 -2.61
CA ALA A 136 -22.25 -24.50 -2.95
C ALA A 136 -21.10 -25.08 -2.10
N THR A 137 -20.28 -24.22 -1.48
CA THR A 137 -19.16 -24.67 -0.66
C THR A 137 -19.61 -24.85 0.79
N PRO A 138 -19.56 -26.08 1.36
CA PRO A 138 -19.85 -26.30 2.77
C PRO A 138 -18.79 -25.60 3.64
N ALA A 139 -19.22 -25.09 4.80
CA ALA A 139 -18.40 -24.37 5.76
C ALA A 139 -17.33 -25.25 6.43
#